data_AF-A0A537A7V7-F1
#
_entry.id   AF-A0A537A7V7-F1
#
_cell.length_a   1.000
_cell.length_b   1.000
_cell.length_c   1.000
_cell.angle_alpha   90.00
_cell.angle_beta   90.00
_cell.angle_gamma   90.00
#
_symmetry.space_group_name_H-M   'P 1'
#
loop_
_entity.id
_entity.type
_entity.pdbx_description
1 polymer ?
#
loop_
_entity_poly.entity_id
_entity_poly.type
_entity_poly.pdbx_seq_one_letter_code
_entity_poly.pdbx_strand_id
1 'polypeptide(L)'
;FKNFGVTRYGRIVFYDYDEIDYLTDCNFRDIPSPPPEWDEMSNDIWYTVGPRDIFPEEFGTFLLTDPKVRNAFIAFHADLLHPGSWRSLQRGIVDGAMTEVLSYPPSIRFHPPPAGELAIAPSAPAR
;
A
#
# COMPACT_ATOMS: atom_id res chain seq x y z
N PHE A 1 -5.46 -7.17 -14.50
CA PHE A 1 -5.75 -5.97 -13.67
C PHE A 1 -7.04 -5.31 -14.13
N LYS A 2 -8.19 -5.89 -13.77
CA LYS A 2 -9.50 -5.46 -14.31
C LYS A 2 -10.12 -4.23 -13.62
N ASN A 3 -9.67 -3.85 -12.43
CA ASN A 3 -10.30 -2.76 -11.65
C ASN A 3 -9.49 -1.45 -11.71
N PHE A 4 -8.45 -1.40 -12.55
CA PHE A 4 -7.54 -0.26 -12.70
C PHE A 4 -7.50 0.23 -14.15
N GLY A 5 -7.54 1.54 -14.32
CA GLY A 5 -7.42 2.24 -15.59
C GLY A 5 -6.09 2.99 -15.70
N VAL A 6 -5.64 3.21 -16.94
CA VAL A 6 -4.45 4.01 -17.24
C VAL A 6 -4.90 5.30 -17.90
N THR A 7 -4.55 6.44 -17.30
CA THR A 7 -4.82 7.77 -17.87
C THR A 7 -3.93 8.03 -19.09
N ARG A 8 -4.26 9.09 -19.86
CA ARG A 8 -3.45 9.54 -21.01
C ARG A 8 -1.97 9.77 -20.66
N TYR A 9 -1.68 10.15 -19.42
CA TYR A 9 -0.32 10.44 -18.95
C TYR A 9 0.32 9.27 -18.17
N GLY A 10 -0.24 8.06 -18.30
CA GLY A 10 0.33 6.85 -17.70
C GLY A 10 0.09 6.70 -16.19
N ARG A 11 -0.72 7.56 -15.57
CA ARG A 11 -1.12 7.38 -14.15
C ARG A 11 -2.16 6.28 -14.02
N ILE A 12 -2.06 5.49 -12.95
CA ILE A 12 -3.00 4.43 -12.60
C ILE A 12 -4.13 5.00 -11.75
N VAL A 13 -5.37 4.61 -12.07
CA VAL A 13 -6.58 5.04 -11.35
C VAL A 13 -7.44 3.82 -11.06
N PHE A 14 -7.88 3.67 -9.82
CA PHE A 14 -8.86 2.66 -9.42
C PHE A 14 -10.28 3.16 -9.73
N TYR A 15 -11.18 2.30 -10.22
CA TYR A 15 -12.51 2.74 -10.67
C TYR A 15 -13.70 1.84 -10.24
N ASP A 16 -13.45 0.65 -9.71
CA ASP A 16 -14.50 -0.29 -9.32
C ASP A 16 -14.76 -0.19 -7.82
N TYR A 17 -15.91 0.33 -7.40
CA TYR A 17 -16.15 0.75 -6.01
C TYR A 17 -17.16 -0.13 -5.25
N ASP A 18 -17.52 -1.28 -5.79
CA ASP A 18 -18.46 -2.21 -5.15
C ASP A 18 -17.84 -2.98 -3.97
N GLU A 19 -16.56 -3.31 -4.06
CA GLU A 19 -15.80 -4.08 -3.06
C GLU A 19 -14.87 -3.22 -2.17
N ILE A 20 -15.14 -1.91 -2.03
CA ILE A 20 -14.32 -1.05 -1.15
C ILE A 20 -14.79 -1.09 0.30
N ASP A 21 -13.83 -1.19 1.21
CA ASP A 21 -14.02 -1.04 2.66
C ASP A 21 -12.98 -0.08 3.24
N TYR A 22 -13.28 0.47 4.42
CA TYR A 22 -12.29 1.24 5.16
C TYR A 22 -11.18 0.32 5.67
N LEU A 23 -9.93 0.75 5.52
CA LEU A 23 -8.79 0.02 6.09
C LEU A 23 -8.97 -0.24 7.58
N THR A 24 -9.58 0.66 8.35
CA THR A 24 -9.83 0.49 9.78
C THR A 24 -10.81 -0.63 10.12
N ASP A 25 -11.64 -1.06 9.17
CA ASP A 25 -12.60 -2.15 9.35
C ASP A 25 -12.03 -3.52 8.95
N CYS A 26 -10.92 -3.54 8.21
CA CYS A 26 -10.26 -4.76 7.77
C CYS A 26 -9.43 -5.42 8.88
N ASN A 27 -9.30 -6.75 8.82
CA ASN A 27 -8.45 -7.52 9.73
C ASN A 27 -7.29 -8.16 8.96
N PHE A 28 -6.14 -7.51 8.92
CA PHE A 28 -4.95 -8.03 8.25
C PHE A 28 -4.24 -9.05 9.14
N ARG A 29 -4.16 -10.29 8.66
CA ARG A 29 -3.64 -11.43 9.42
C ARG A 29 -2.48 -12.08 8.68
N ASP A 30 -1.55 -12.63 9.46
CA ASP A 30 -0.57 -13.57 8.92
C ASP A 30 -1.26 -14.94 8.73
N ILE A 31 -0.91 -15.66 7.66
CA ILE A 31 -1.34 -17.05 7.50
C ILE A 31 -0.64 -17.90 8.59
N PRO A 32 -1.38 -18.58 9.48
CA PRO A 32 -0.77 -19.38 10.53
C PRO A 32 -0.03 -20.58 9.92
N SER A 33 1.05 -21.02 10.54
CA SER A 33 1.74 -22.25 10.10
C SER A 33 0.81 -23.46 10.20
N PRO A 34 0.90 -24.43 9.27
CA PRO A 34 0.14 -25.66 9.34
C PRO A 34 0.53 -26.47 10.60
N PRO A 35 -0.44 -27.14 11.26
CA PRO A 35 -0.12 -28.07 12.34
C PRO A 35 0.67 -29.27 11.79
N PRO A 36 1.50 -29.95 12.61
CA PRO A 36 2.39 -31.03 12.15
C PRO A 36 1.70 -32.18 11.40
N GLU A 37 0.45 -32.45 11.76
CA GLU A 37 -0.40 -33.51 11.19
C GLU A 37 -1.16 -33.09 9.93
N TRP A 38 -1.01 -31.84 9.47
CA TRP A 38 -1.72 -31.35 8.30
C TRP A 38 -1.13 -31.92 7.00
N ASP A 39 -2.01 -32.44 6.14
CA ASP A 39 -1.62 -32.85 4.80
C ASP A 39 -1.46 -31.62 3.89
N GLU A 40 -0.23 -31.34 3.46
CA GLU A 40 0.09 -30.24 2.54
C GLU A 40 -0.64 -30.34 1.19
N MET A 41 -1.12 -31.53 0.81
CA MET A 41 -1.94 -31.75 -0.39
C MET A 41 -3.44 -31.56 -0.15
N SER A 42 -3.87 -31.34 1.09
CA SER A 42 -5.26 -31.07 1.42
C SER A 42 -5.71 -29.73 0.84
N ASN A 43 -6.91 -29.71 0.25
CA ASN A 43 -7.56 -28.47 -0.20
C ASN A 43 -8.34 -27.77 0.92
N ASP A 44 -8.39 -28.36 2.12
CA ASP A 44 -9.05 -27.74 3.26
C ASP A 44 -8.17 -26.63 3.87
N ILE A 45 -8.80 -25.68 4.56
CA ILE A 45 -8.09 -24.62 5.28
C ILE A 45 -8.11 -24.99 6.77
N TRP A 46 -6.95 -25.08 7.41
CA TRP A 46 -6.82 -25.48 8.84
C TRP A 46 -7.06 -24.32 9.83
N TYR A 47 -7.31 -23.12 9.31
CA TYR A 47 -7.58 -21.93 10.10
C TYR A 47 -8.90 -21.28 9.68
N THR A 48 -9.54 -20.62 10.64
CA THR A 48 -10.80 -19.92 10.40
C THR A 48 -10.55 -18.61 9.66
N VAL A 49 -11.39 -18.32 8.66
CA VAL A 49 -11.39 -17.08 7.89
C VAL A 49 -12.69 -16.32 8.16
N GLY A 50 -12.56 -15.12 8.70
CA GLY A 50 -13.67 -14.18 8.88
C GLY A 50 -13.97 -13.37 7.61
N PRO A 51 -15.15 -12.71 7.54
CA PRO A 51 -15.57 -11.97 6.35
C PRO A 51 -14.71 -10.74 6.02
N ARG A 52 -13.92 -10.25 6.98
CA ARG A 52 -13.02 -9.09 6.83
C ARG A 52 -11.55 -9.46 7.01
N ASP A 53 -11.25 -10.76 7.07
CA ASP A 53 -9.87 -11.22 7.16
C ASP A 53 -9.21 -11.06 5.79
N ILE A 54 -8.05 -10.42 5.78
CA ILE A 54 -7.26 -10.21 4.58
C ILE A 54 -5.88 -10.81 4.81
N PHE A 55 -5.42 -11.64 3.87
CA PHE A 55 -4.12 -12.29 3.85
C PHE A 55 -3.29 -11.77 2.65
N PRO A 56 -2.56 -10.64 2.81
CA PRO A 56 -1.76 -10.06 1.74
C PRO A 56 -0.75 -11.00 1.06
N GLU A 57 -0.31 -12.04 1.75
CA GLU A 57 0.56 -13.09 1.22
C GLU A 57 -0.06 -13.79 0.01
N GLU A 58 -1.39 -13.96 0.01
CA GLU A 58 -2.13 -14.62 -1.06
C GLU A 58 -2.24 -13.76 -2.33
N PHE A 59 -2.05 -12.45 -2.23
CA PHE A 59 -2.07 -11.55 -3.39
C PHE A 59 -1.02 -11.97 -4.43
N GLY A 60 0.12 -12.50 -3.98
CA GLY A 60 1.16 -13.00 -4.88
C GLY A 60 0.69 -14.18 -5.73
N THR A 61 -0.17 -15.04 -5.17
CA THR A 61 -0.72 -16.21 -5.86
C THR A 61 -1.78 -15.80 -6.88
N PHE A 62 -2.69 -14.89 -6.51
CA PHE A 62 -3.85 -14.54 -7.33
C PHE A 62 -3.61 -13.40 -8.32
N LEU A 63 -2.78 -12.42 -7.96
CA LEU A 63 -2.58 -11.20 -8.77
C LEU A 63 -1.31 -11.24 -9.63
N LEU A 64 -0.31 -12.03 -9.25
CA LEU A 64 1.03 -12.00 -9.86
C LEU A 64 1.35 -13.28 -10.65
N THR A 65 0.42 -13.73 -11.49
CA THR A 65 0.59 -14.96 -12.29
C THR A 65 1.58 -14.80 -13.45
N ASP A 66 1.74 -13.60 -14.01
CA ASP A 66 2.76 -13.30 -15.02
C ASP A 66 4.14 -13.12 -14.35
N PRO A 67 5.16 -13.94 -14.69
CA PRO A 67 6.48 -13.85 -14.09
C PRO A 67 7.16 -12.47 -14.24
N LYS A 68 6.94 -11.76 -15.34
CA LYS A 68 7.53 -10.42 -15.56
C LYS A 68 6.92 -9.41 -14.59
N VAL A 69 5.61 -9.47 -14.42
CA VAL A 69 4.88 -8.60 -13.48
C VAL A 69 5.26 -8.95 -12.05
N ARG A 70 5.30 -10.24 -11.71
CA ARG A 70 5.72 -10.73 -10.39
C ARG A 70 7.10 -10.23 -10.01
N ASN A 71 8.08 -10.36 -10.90
CA ASN A 71 9.46 -9.92 -10.63
C ASN A 71 9.54 -8.41 -10.40
N ALA A 72 8.85 -7.61 -11.23
CA ALA A 72 8.78 -6.17 -11.03
C ALA A 72 8.08 -5.81 -9.71
N PHE A 73 6.96 -6.45 -9.40
CA PHE A 73 6.22 -6.22 -8.16
C PHE A 73 7.07 -6.53 -6.93
N ILE A 74 7.75 -7.68 -6.90
CA ILE A 74 8.63 -8.04 -5.78
C ILE A 74 9.78 -7.04 -5.65
N ALA A 75 10.33 -6.55 -6.76
CA ALA A 75 11.45 -5.59 -6.74
C ALA A 75 11.07 -4.23 -6.15
N PHE A 76 9.82 -3.78 -6.31
CA PHE A 76 9.40 -2.42 -5.92
C PHE A 76 8.33 -2.35 -4.83
N HIS A 77 7.55 -3.42 -4.63
CA HIS A 77 6.29 -3.42 -3.87
C HIS A 77 6.09 -4.70 -3.03
N ALA A 78 7.18 -5.40 -2.66
CA ALA A 78 7.08 -6.60 -1.82
C ALA A 78 6.45 -6.31 -0.45
N ASP A 79 6.53 -5.08 0.05
CA ASP A 79 5.87 -4.63 1.27
C ASP A 79 4.35 -4.86 1.26
N LEU A 80 3.71 -4.80 0.09
CA LEU A 80 2.27 -5.03 -0.06
C LEU A 80 1.86 -6.49 0.16
N LEU A 81 2.79 -7.44 0.12
CA LEU A 81 2.55 -8.86 0.44
C LEU A 81 2.68 -9.16 1.94
N HIS A 82 3.06 -8.16 2.76
CA HIS A 82 3.30 -8.35 4.19
C HIS A 82 2.16 -7.73 5.01
N PRO A 83 1.43 -8.52 5.83
CA PRO A 83 0.36 -7.99 6.66
C PRO A 83 0.83 -6.91 7.64
N GLY A 84 2.11 -6.92 8.03
CA GLY A 84 2.70 -5.90 8.88
C GLY A 84 2.67 -4.48 8.28
N SER A 85 2.85 -4.35 6.96
CA SER A 85 2.80 -3.05 6.26
C SER A 85 1.40 -2.44 6.36
N TRP A 86 0.37 -3.25 6.14
CA TRP A 86 -1.03 -2.86 6.24
C TRP A 86 -1.44 -2.51 7.68
N ARG A 87 -1.03 -3.33 8.66
CA ARG A 87 -1.22 -3.02 10.08
C ARG A 87 -0.51 -1.74 10.51
N SER A 88 0.63 -1.42 9.91
CA SER A 88 1.31 -0.14 10.13
C SER A 88 0.51 1.04 9.58
N LEU A 89 -0.04 0.91 8.38
CA LEU A 89 -0.89 1.92 7.76
C LEU A 89 -2.18 2.14 8.58
N GLN A 90 -2.85 1.07 9.01
CA GLN A 90 -4.02 1.14 9.88
C GLN A 90 -3.74 1.90 11.16
N ARG A 91 -2.63 1.57 11.86
CA ARG A 91 -2.22 2.29 13.07
C ARG A 91 -2.01 3.77 12.81
N GLY A 92 -1.30 4.12 11.73
CA GLY A 92 -1.12 5.52 11.35
C GLY A 92 -2.45 6.27 11.17
N ILE A 93 -3.43 5.64 10.52
CA ILE A 93 -4.78 6.24 10.34
C ILE A 93 -5.47 6.44 11.70
N VAL A 94 -5.44 5.42 12.57
CA VAL A 94 -6.05 5.47 13.91
C VAL A 94 -5.39 6.54 14.79
N ASP A 95 -4.08 6.70 14.67
CA ASP A 95 -3.29 7.71 15.38
C ASP A 95 -3.48 9.13 14.80
N GLY A 96 -4.32 9.28 13.76
CA GLY A 96 -4.63 10.57 13.13
C GLY A 96 -3.53 11.08 12.20
N ALA A 97 -2.60 10.23 11.77
CA ALA A 97 -1.57 10.61 10.81
C ALA A 97 -2.20 10.92 9.45
N MET A 98 -1.87 12.10 8.90
CA MET A 98 -2.25 12.48 7.54
C MET A 98 -1.07 12.24 6.60
N THR A 99 -1.21 11.26 5.71
CA THR A 99 -0.20 10.98 4.68
C THR A 99 -0.19 12.09 3.63
N GLU A 100 0.99 12.61 3.32
CA GLU A 100 1.18 13.57 2.23
C GLU A 100 0.94 12.89 0.87
N VAL A 101 -0.01 13.40 0.09
CA VAL A 101 -0.29 12.93 -1.26
C VAL A 101 0.13 14.00 -2.26
N LEU A 102 1.26 13.76 -2.92
CA LEU A 102 1.79 14.68 -3.93
C LEU A 102 1.23 14.35 -5.32
N SER A 103 0.79 15.38 -6.02
CA SER A 103 0.29 15.24 -7.39
C SER A 103 1.41 15.24 -8.45
N TYR A 104 2.67 15.33 -8.03
CA TYR A 104 3.86 15.44 -8.87
C TYR A 104 4.99 14.51 -8.40
N PRO A 105 5.97 14.17 -9.27
CA PRO A 105 7.07 13.30 -8.89
C PRO A 105 8.05 13.99 -7.93
N PRO A 106 8.76 13.24 -7.07
CA PRO A 106 9.74 13.80 -6.14
C PRO A 106 10.84 14.66 -6.80
N SER A 107 11.17 14.39 -8.07
CA SER A 107 12.22 15.10 -8.81
C SER A 107 11.98 16.59 -9.04
N ILE A 108 10.73 17.06 -8.91
CA ILE A 108 10.38 18.49 -9.03
C ILE A 108 9.98 19.11 -7.69
N ARG A 109 10.15 18.38 -6.58
CA ARG A 109 9.88 18.90 -5.24
C ARG A 109 10.95 19.93 -4.88
N PHE A 110 10.54 21.12 -4.47
CA PHE A 110 11.47 22.08 -3.87
C PHE A 110 12.02 21.53 -2.55
N HIS A 111 13.33 21.50 -2.41
CA HIS A 111 13.96 21.19 -1.14
C HIS A 111 13.88 22.42 -0.22
N PRO A 112 13.61 22.23 1.08
CA PRO A 112 13.75 23.33 2.02
C PRO A 112 15.18 23.86 1.95
N PRO A 113 15.38 25.18 2.08
CA PRO A 113 16.72 25.76 2.12
C PRO A 113 17.49 25.13 3.31
N PRO A 114 18.83 25.01 3.20
CA PRO A 114 19.64 24.52 4.30
C PRO A 114 19.36 25.32 5.57
N ALA A 115 19.34 24.65 6.72
CA ALA A 115 19.04 25.27 8.01
C ALA A 115 20.02 26.43 8.28
N GLY A 116 19.54 27.67 8.14
CA GLY A 116 20.35 28.89 8.28
C GLY A 116 20.04 29.99 7.27
N GLU A 117 19.36 29.69 6.16
CA GLU A 117 19.17 30.65 5.06
C GLU A 117 17.79 31.31 5.01
N LEU A 118 16.89 30.96 5.93
CA LEU A 118 15.63 31.71 6.17
C LEU A 118 15.88 32.95 7.03
N ALA A 119 16.86 33.77 6.65
CA ALA A 119 16.87 35.17 7.04
C ALA A 119 15.89 35.89 6.11
N ILE A 120 14.68 36.13 6.60
CA ILE A 120 13.67 36.95 5.93
C ILE A 120 14.34 38.27 5.54
N ALA A 121 14.62 38.47 4.26
CA ALA A 121 15.04 39.77 3.76
C ALA A 121 13.88 40.76 4.03
N PRO A 122 14.11 41.88 4.73
CA PRO A 122 13.04 42.84 4.97
C PRO A 122 12.51 43.33 3.62
N SER A 123 11.19 43.30 3.46
CA SER A 123 10.51 43.84 2.28
C SER A 123 10.94 45.29 2.06
N ALA A 124 11.49 45.59 0.89
CA ALA A 124 11.79 46.95 0.49
C ALA A 124 10.53 47.84 0.65
N PRO A 125 10.66 49.09 1.12
CA PRO A 125 9.50 49.96 1.26
C PRO A 125 8.93 50.28 -0.13
N ALA A 126 7.61 50.19 -0.26
CA ALA A 126 6.90 50.64 -1.44
C ALA A 126 7.20 52.13 -1.71
N ARG A 127 7.46 52.46 -2.97
CA ARG A 127 7.55 53.84 -3.46
C ARG A 127 6.17 54.45 -3.63
#